data_AF-A0A800M8L7-F1
#
_entry.id   AF-A0A800M8L7-F1
#
_cell.length_a   1.000
_cell.length_b   1.000
_cell.length_c   1.000
_cell.angle_alpha   90.00
_cell.angle_beta   90.00
_cell.angle_gamma   90.00
#
_symmetry.space_group_name_H-M   'P 1'
#
loop_
_entity.id
_entity.type
_entity.pdbx_description
1 polymer ?
#
loop_
_entity_poly.entity_id
_entity_poly.type
_entity_poly.pdbx_seq_one_letter_code
_entity_poly.pdbx_strand_id
1 'polypeptide(L)' 'MIVVTGGAGFIGSNIVKGLNDAGEEDILVVDNLSNAEKHLNLNSLSIADYLDKDDYLNSL' A
#
# COMPACT_ATOMS: atom_id res chain seq x y z
N MET A 1 -2.37 12.83 0.01
CA MET A 1 -1.66 11.64 0.48
C MET A 1 -2.54 10.83 1.40
N ILE A 2 -2.96 9.65 0.96
CA ILE A 2 -3.70 8.65 1.76
C ILE A 2 -2.71 7.54 2.14
N VAL A 3 -2.66 7.19 3.42
CA VAL A 3 -1.80 6.09 3.91
C VAL A 3 -2.67 4.85 4.14
N VAL A 4 -2.29 3.74 3.52
CA VAL A 4 -2.95 2.44 3.71
C VAL A 4 -1.96 1.46 4.34
N THR A 5 -2.09 1.27 5.66
CA THR A 5 -1.32 0.25 6.40
C THR A 5 -1.88 -1.14 6.14
N GLY A 6 -1.01 -2.14 5.98
CA GLY A 6 -1.42 -3.47 5.52
C GLY A 6 -1.92 -3.47 4.07
N GLY A 7 -1.53 -2.47 3.28
CA GLY A 7 -2.07 -2.22 1.95
C GLY A 7 -1.71 -3.28 0.90
N ALA A 8 -0.67 -4.09 1.13
CA ALA A 8 -0.36 -5.24 0.26
C ALA A 8 -1.11 -6.52 0.69
N GLY A 9 -1.79 -6.50 1.83
CA GLY A 9 -2.67 -7.58 2.29
C GLY A 9 -3.98 -7.68 1.51
N PHE A 10 -4.77 -8.72 1.78
CA PHE A 10 -6.03 -9.01 1.07
C PHE A 10 -7.05 -7.85 1.12
N ILE A 11 -7.31 -7.31 2.30
CA ILE A 11 -8.27 -6.20 2.47
C ILE A 11 -7.63 -4.88 2.00
N GLY A 12 -6.37 -4.65 2.38
CA GLY A 12 -5.65 -3.43 2.06
C GLY A 12 -5.58 -3.16 0.55
N SER A 13 -5.30 -4.19 -0.25
CA SER A 13 -5.21 -4.03 -1.71
C SER A 13 -6.56 -3.71 -2.35
N ASN A 14 -7.67 -4.22 -1.80
CA ASN A 14 -9.00 -3.86 -2.26
C ASN A 14 -9.40 -2.44 -1.86
N ILE A 15 -8.90 -1.93 -0.72
CA ILE A 15 -9.04 -0.52 -0.35
C ILE A 15 -8.27 0.36 -1.35
N VAL A 16 -7.01 0.03 -1.63
CA VAL A 16 -6.19 0.75 -2.64
C VAL A 16 -6.88 0.72 -4.00
N LYS A 17 -7.43 -0.43 -4.42
CA LYS A 17 -8.23 -0.53 -5.65
C LYS A 17 -9.42 0.42 -5.66
N GLY A 18 -10.23 0.43 -4.59
CA GLY A 18 -11.39 1.33 -4.50
C GLY A 18 -10.99 2.80 -4.51
N LEU A 19 -9.83 3.15 -3.93
CA LEU A 19 -9.27 4.49 -3.99
C LEU A 19 -8.83 4.86 -5.43
N ASN A 20 -8.15 3.95 -6.14
CA ASN A 20 -7.83 4.17 -7.55
C ASN A 20 -9.08 4.34 -8.42
N ASP A 21 -10.12 3.51 -8.19
CA ASP A 21 -11.40 3.62 -8.89
C ASP A 21 -12.11 4.97 -8.60
N ALA A 22 -11.82 5.59 -7.45
CA ALA A 22 -12.30 6.93 -7.08
C ALA A 22 -11.41 8.07 -7.62
N GLY A 23 -10.32 7.76 -8.33
CA GLY A 23 -9.40 8.75 -8.90
C GLY A 23 -8.30 9.22 -7.94
N GLU A 24 -8.08 8.52 -6.83
CA GLU A 24 -6.97 8.81 -5.92
C GLU A 24 -5.67 8.19 -6.43
N GLU A 25 -4.66 9.03 -6.63
CA GLU A 25 -3.33 8.65 -7.14
C GLU A 25 -2.22 8.79 -6.08
N ASP A 26 -2.43 9.64 -5.07
CA ASP A 26 -1.45 9.94 -4.02
C ASP A 26 -1.63 9.01 -2.80
N ILE A 27 -1.30 7.73 -3.01
CA ILE A 27 -1.47 6.65 -2.03
C ILE A 27 -0.10 6.09 -1.60
N LEU A 28 0.21 6.19 -0.30
CA LEU A 28 1.35 5.51 0.32
C LEU A 28 0.87 4.18 0.92
N VAL A 29 1.40 3.08 0.42
CA VAL A 29 1.19 1.77 1.04
C VAL A 29 2.26 1.53 2.08
N VAL A 30 1.86 1.08 3.28
CA VAL A 30 2.78 0.65 4.33
C VAL A 30 2.46 -0.82 4.67
N ASP A 31 3.41 -1.73 4.53
CA ASP A 31 3.22 -3.15 4.89
C ASP A 31 4.53 -3.75 5.40
N ASN A 32 4.51 -5.04 5.74
CA ASN A 32 5.70 -5.80 6.09
C ASN A 32 6.34 -6.37 4.81
N LEU A 33 7.48 -5.83 4.39
CA LEU A 33 8.21 -6.26 3.18
C LEU A 33 8.89 -7.62 3.34
N SER A 34 8.92 -8.20 4.54
CA SER A 34 9.49 -9.53 4.79
C SER A 34 8.77 -10.64 4.01
N ASN A 35 7.52 -10.43 3.61
CA ASN A 35 6.75 -11.39 2.82
C ASN A 35 6.66 -10.91 1.38
N ALA A 36 7.68 -11.29 0.59
CA ALA A 36 7.81 -10.85 -0.79
C ALA A 36 6.55 -11.12 -1.60
N GLU A 37 5.85 -12.25 -1.47
CA GLU A 37 4.70 -12.60 -2.33
C GLU A 37 3.54 -11.60 -2.31
N LYS A 38 3.39 -10.81 -1.24
CA LYS A 38 2.27 -9.86 -1.10
C LYS A 38 2.31 -8.72 -2.11
N HIS A 39 3.47 -8.39 -2.68
CA HIS A 39 3.57 -7.35 -3.72
C HIS A 39 2.69 -7.65 -4.94
N LEU A 40 2.40 -8.94 -5.19
CA LEU A 40 1.55 -9.37 -6.30
C LEU A 40 0.14 -8.76 -6.24
N ASN A 41 -0.37 -8.45 -5.04
CA ASN A 41 -1.67 -7.80 -4.87
C ASN A 41 -1.68 -6.33 -5.33
N LEU A 42 -0.52 -5.71 -5.50
CA LEU A 42 -0.36 -4.31 -5.89
C LEU A 42 -0.01 -4.14 -7.38
N ASN A 43 0.35 -5.22 -8.10
CA ASN A 43 0.86 -5.17 -9.47
C ASN A 43 -0.04 -4.46 -10.50
N SER A 44 -1.35 -4.37 -10.24
CA SER A 44 -2.33 -3.71 -11.12
C SER A 44 -2.94 -2.46 -10.50
N LEU A 45 -2.37 -1.95 -9.40
CA LEU A 45 -2.84 -0.78 -8.67
C LEU A 45 -1.86 0.39 -8.87
N SER A 46 -2.39 1.61 -8.81
CA SER A 46 -1.59 2.83 -8.84
C SER A 46 -1.32 3.28 -7.41
N ILE A 47 -0.05 3.35 -7.03
CA ILE A 47 0.40 3.83 -5.73
C ILE A 47 1.53 4.83 -5.94
N ALA A 48 1.61 5.84 -5.08
CA ALA A 48 2.68 6.81 -5.12
C ALA A 48 3.99 6.22 -4.60
N ASP A 49 3.91 5.42 -3.53
CA ASP A 49 5.07 4.76 -2.93
C ASP A 49 4.67 3.54 -2.08
N TYR A 50 5.66 2.70 -1.75
CA TYR A 50 5.51 1.52 -0.91
C TYR A 50 6.65 1.44 0.10
N LEU A 51 6.30 1.50 1.39
CA LEU A 51 7.26 1.60 2.49
C LEU A 51 7.13 0.44 3.48
N ASP A 52 8.26 -0.02 4.03
CA ASP A 52 8.23 -0.99 5.13
C ASP A 52 7.68 -0.35 6.40
N LYS A 53 6.91 -1.12 7.17
CA LYS A 53 6.32 -0.68 8.44
C LYS A 53 7.38 -0.15 9.43
N ASP A 54 8.57 -0.74 9.48
CA ASP A 54 9.58 -0.38 10.47
C ASP A 54 10.26 0.93 10.06
N ASP A 55 10.50 1.13 8.77
CA ASP A 55 10.97 2.40 8.21
C ASP A 55 9.95 3.52 8.43
N TYR A 56 8.65 3.23 8.21
CA TYR A 56 7.58 4.18 8.46
C TYR A 56 7.52 4.61 9.93
N LEU A 57 7.57 3.66 10.87
CA LEU A 57 7.55 3.94 12.30
C LEU A 57 8.77 4.77 12.75
N ASN A 58 9.95 4.53 12.17
CA ASN A 58 11.16 5.30 12.47
C ASN A 58 11.13 6.73 11.91
N SER A 59 10.22 7.02 10.97
CA SER A 59 10.06 8.33 10.33
C SER A 59 9.02 9.24 10.99
N LEU A 60 8.28 8.74 11.99
CA LEU A 60 7.31 9.49 12.79
C LEU A 60 8.00 10.32 13.89
#